data_AF-A0ABD1CIZ5-F1
#
_entry.id   AF-A0ABD1CIZ5-F1
#
_cell.length_a   1.000
_cell.length_b   1.000
_cell.length_c   1.000
_cell.angle_alpha   90.00
_cell.angle_beta   90.00
_cell.angle_gamma   90.00
#
_symmetry.space_group_name_H-M   'P 1'
#
loop_
_entity.id
_entity.type
_entity.pdbx_description
1 polymer ?
#
loop_
_entity_poly.entity_id
_entity_poly.type
_entity_poly.pdbx_seq_one_letter_code
_entity_poly.pdbx_strand_id
1 'polypeptide(L)'
;MKLLVALTILCLGCSCLAQFNPEQAKILANLAKSCYPELGLPEDSDLLLRSVKNEISYTEDDVKFLLCVARKYDLIDAEEKFKTQRMKDFLLKSNAFDRQDIIDVIDQCFEQREESTLLERMKESVKCFQTNKKFSIV
;
A
#
# COMPACT_ATOMS: atom_id res chain seq x y z
N MET A 1 8.78 40.12 -19.88
CA MET A 1 7.87 39.26 -19.08
C MET A 1 7.28 38.13 -19.95
N LYS A 2 8.03 37.07 -20.26
CA LYS A 2 7.49 35.85 -20.90
C LYS A 2 8.17 34.54 -20.46
N LEU A 3 9.14 34.59 -19.53
CA LEU A 3 9.94 33.43 -19.12
C LEU A 3 9.52 32.78 -17.79
N LEU A 4 8.51 33.31 -17.10
CA LEU A 4 8.09 32.84 -15.77
C LEU A 4 6.96 31.80 -15.79
N VAL A 5 6.31 31.58 -16.93
CA VAL A 5 5.15 30.67 -17.04
C VAL A 5 5.57 29.24 -17.40
N ALA A 6 6.77 29.04 -17.95
CA ALA A 6 7.24 27.71 -18.32
C ALA A 6 7.77 26.88 -17.14
N LEU A 7 8.14 27.51 -16.01
CA LEU A 7 8.71 26.81 -14.86
C LEU A 7 7.67 26.25 -13.88
N THR A 8 6.41 26.68 -13.97
CA THR A 8 5.33 26.22 -13.07
C THR A 8 4.56 25.01 -13.60
N ILE A 9 4.75 24.64 -14.87
CA ILE A 9 4.03 23.51 -15.50
C ILE A 9 4.76 22.17 -15.29
N LEU A 10 6.04 22.17 -14.90
CA LEU A 10 6.81 20.94 -14.71
C LEU A 10 6.63 20.25 -13.34
N CYS A 11 5.89 20.85 -12.39
CA CYS A 11 5.72 20.31 -11.04
C CYS A 11 4.41 19.53 -10.81
N LEU A 12 3.55 19.38 -11.82
CA LEU A 12 2.20 18.82 -11.65
C LEU A 12 2.08 17.31 -11.94
N GLY A 13 3.18 16.63 -12.27
CA GLY A 13 3.12 15.26 -12.82
C GLY A 13 3.82 14.13 -12.04
N CYS A 14 4.43 14.37 -10.87
CA CYS A 14 5.35 13.38 -10.28
C CYS A 14 5.25 13.13 -8.77
N SER A 15 4.13 13.45 -8.11
CA SER A 15 4.07 13.40 -6.65
C SER A 15 2.76 12.81 -6.13
N CYS A 16 2.53 11.51 -6.35
CA CYS A 16 1.49 10.77 -5.63
C CYS A 16 2.04 9.55 -4.86
N LEU A 17 3.33 9.26 -5.03
CA LEU A 17 4.07 8.20 -4.34
C LEU A 17 5.41 8.75 -3.83
N ALA A 18 5.50 10.06 -3.54
CA ALA A 18 6.79 10.77 -3.41
C ALA A 18 7.66 10.25 -2.26
N GLN A 19 7.05 9.59 -1.29
CA GLN A 19 7.72 9.00 -0.14
C GLN A 19 8.14 7.53 -0.35
N PHE A 20 7.65 6.90 -1.42
CA PHE A 20 8.23 5.66 -1.91
C PHE A 20 9.36 5.99 -2.86
N ASN A 21 10.43 5.20 -2.80
CA ASN A 21 11.46 5.28 -3.82
C ASN A 21 10.92 4.78 -5.17
N PRO A 22 11.55 5.16 -6.30
CA PRO A 22 11.06 4.80 -7.64
C PRO A 22 10.90 3.29 -7.86
N GLU A 23 11.70 2.47 -7.18
CA GLU A 23 11.62 1.02 -7.28
C GLU A 23 10.38 0.47 -6.59
N GLN A 24 10.08 0.92 -5.36
CA GLN A 24 8.85 0.58 -4.63
C GLN A 24 7.61 0.99 -5.43
N ALA A 25 7.61 2.22 -5.98
CA ALA A 25 6.51 2.71 -6.80
C ALA A 25 6.28 1.83 -8.04
N LYS A 26 7.36 1.44 -8.74
CA LYS A 26 7.29 0.56 -9.90
C LYS A 26 6.80 -0.84 -9.54
N ILE A 27 7.26 -1.39 -8.41
CA ILE A 27 6.81 -2.69 -7.91
C ILE A 27 5.30 -2.66 -7.66
N LEU A 28 4.82 -1.68 -6.89
CA LEU A 28 3.39 -1.54 -6.57
C LEU A 28 2.53 -1.36 -7.82
N ALA A 29 2.97 -0.52 -8.77
CA ALA A 29 2.27 -0.31 -10.03
C ALA A 29 2.15 -1.60 -10.85
N ASN A 30 3.22 -2.40 -10.94
CA ASN A 30 3.20 -3.67 -11.67
C ASN A 30 2.29 -4.70 -11.00
N LEU A 31 2.33 -4.80 -9.67
CA LEU A 31 1.46 -5.70 -8.91
C LEU A 31 0.00 -5.32 -9.08
N ALA A 32 -0.34 -4.04 -8.91
CA ALA A 32 -1.70 -3.52 -9.10
C ALA A 32 -2.20 -3.81 -10.52
N LYS A 33 -1.39 -3.51 -11.54
CA LYS A 33 -1.73 -3.79 -12.95
C LYS A 33 -2.06 -5.25 -13.21
N SER A 34 -1.40 -6.18 -12.50
CA SER A 34 -1.71 -7.61 -12.60
C SER A 34 -2.95 -8.05 -11.83
N CYS A 35 -3.33 -7.31 -10.78
CA CYS A 35 -4.49 -7.62 -9.93
C CYS A 35 -5.81 -7.13 -10.50
N TYR A 36 -5.82 -6.01 -11.24
CA TYR A 36 -7.05 -5.50 -11.86
C TYR A 36 -7.75 -6.54 -12.75
N PRO A 37 -7.11 -7.13 -13.78
CA PRO A 37 -7.78 -8.11 -14.63
C PRO A 37 -8.12 -9.42 -13.89
N GLU A 38 -7.30 -9.85 -12.92
CA GLU A 38 -7.55 -11.06 -12.13
C GLU A 38 -8.83 -10.94 -11.28
N LEU A 39 -9.15 -9.73 -10.83
CA LEU A 39 -10.32 -9.43 -10.02
C LEU A 39 -11.50 -8.89 -10.84
N GLY A 40 -11.36 -8.76 -12.17
CA GLY A 40 -12.39 -8.16 -13.02
C GLY A 40 -12.61 -6.66 -12.76
N LEU A 41 -11.60 -5.97 -12.22
CA LEU A 41 -11.64 -4.55 -11.91
C LEU A 41 -11.21 -3.71 -13.13
N PRO A 42 -11.71 -2.46 -13.28
CA PRO A 42 -11.26 -1.55 -14.33
C PRO A 42 -9.76 -1.25 -14.22
N GLU A 43 -9.05 -1.27 -15.34
CA GLU A 43 -7.59 -0.96 -15.36
C GLU A 43 -7.27 0.49 -14.98
N ASP A 44 -8.23 1.40 -15.17
CA ASP A 44 -8.15 2.81 -14.79
C ASP A 44 -8.63 3.08 -13.34
N SER A 45 -8.88 2.02 -12.57
CA SER A 45 -9.26 2.12 -11.16
C SER A 45 -8.19 2.81 -10.32
N ASP A 46 -8.63 3.74 -9.47
CA ASP A 46 -7.81 4.49 -8.53
C ASP A 46 -7.44 3.69 -7.25
N LEU A 47 -7.76 2.39 -7.19
CA LEU A 47 -7.56 1.56 -5.99
C LEU A 47 -6.12 1.56 -5.47
N LEU A 48 -5.12 1.49 -6.35
CA LEU A 48 -3.72 1.60 -5.94
C LEU A 48 -3.45 2.95 -5.26
N LEU A 49 -3.91 4.04 -5.88
CA LEU A 49 -3.70 5.39 -5.38
C LEU A 49 -4.38 5.58 -4.02
N ARG A 50 -5.65 5.15 -3.90
CA ARG A 50 -6.38 5.19 -2.63
C ARG A 50 -5.74 4.32 -1.56
N SER A 51 -5.25 3.13 -1.93
CA SER A 51 -4.54 2.23 -1.00
C SER A 51 -3.27 2.87 -0.44
N VAL A 52 -2.47 3.48 -1.31
CA VAL A 52 -1.23 4.14 -0.89
C VAL A 52 -1.52 5.39 -0.05
N LYS A 53 -2.49 6.22 -0.45
CA LYS A 53 -2.91 7.40 0.31
C LYS A 53 -3.67 7.05 1.59
N ASN A 54 -3.97 5.77 1.81
CA ASN A 54 -4.73 5.29 2.95
C ASN A 54 -6.15 5.93 2.99
N GLU A 55 -6.78 6.00 1.80
CA GLU A 55 -8.11 6.54 1.48
C GLU A 55 -9.09 5.43 1.04
N ILE A 56 -8.82 4.19 1.45
CA ILE A 56 -9.67 3.02 1.16
C ILE A 56 -10.90 2.98 2.07
N SER A 57 -11.98 2.38 1.58
CA SER A 57 -13.27 2.31 2.29
C SER A 57 -13.59 0.91 2.82
N TYR A 58 -12.65 -0.03 2.72
CA TYR A 58 -12.78 -1.42 3.19
C TYR A 58 -13.96 -2.17 2.54
N THR A 59 -14.30 -1.80 1.31
CA THR A 59 -15.22 -2.58 0.48
C THR A 59 -14.62 -3.95 0.18
N GLU A 60 -15.45 -4.88 -0.29
CA GLU A 60 -14.96 -6.22 -0.65
C GLU A 60 -13.88 -6.15 -1.73
N ASP A 61 -14.05 -5.26 -2.72
CA ASP A 61 -13.08 -5.04 -3.79
C ASP A 61 -11.78 -4.41 -3.27
N ASP A 62 -11.85 -3.45 -2.35
CA ASP A 62 -10.64 -2.87 -1.73
C ASP A 62 -9.81 -3.97 -1.05
N VAL A 63 -10.46 -4.83 -0.27
CA VAL A 63 -9.77 -5.89 0.50
C VAL A 63 -9.24 -6.99 -0.42
N LYS A 64 -10.02 -7.40 -1.44
CA LYS A 64 -9.57 -8.37 -2.44
C LYS A 64 -8.38 -7.85 -3.24
N PHE A 65 -8.39 -6.57 -3.62
CA PHE A 65 -7.27 -5.91 -4.30
C PHE A 65 -6.01 -5.94 -3.44
N LEU A 66 -6.09 -5.51 -2.18
CA LEU A 66 -4.96 -5.55 -1.24
C LEU A 66 -4.42 -6.97 -1.03
N LEU A 67 -5.32 -7.95 -0.92
CA LEU A 67 -4.93 -9.35 -0.76
C LEU A 67 -4.24 -9.92 -2.00
N CYS A 68 -4.72 -9.56 -3.20
CA CYS A 68 -4.05 -9.93 -4.45
C CYS A 68 -2.64 -9.35 -4.51
N VAL A 69 -2.46 -8.06 -4.22
CA VAL A 69 -1.15 -7.41 -4.21
C VAL A 69 -0.23 -8.06 -3.17
N ALA A 70 -0.75 -8.32 -1.97
CA ALA A 70 0.01 -8.97 -0.89
C ALA A 70 0.48 -10.38 -1.28
N ARG A 71 -0.39 -11.21 -1.87
CA ARG A 71 -0.03 -12.55 -2.33
C ARG A 71 1.03 -12.51 -3.44
N LYS A 72 0.84 -11.66 -4.45
CA LYS A 72 1.80 -11.56 -5.57
C LYS A 72 3.17 -11.01 -5.15
N TYR A 73 3.21 -10.19 -4.10
CA TYR A 73 4.47 -9.70 -3.54
C TYR A 73 5.10 -10.63 -2.49
N ASP A 74 4.50 -11.80 -2.28
CA ASP A 74 4.92 -12.79 -1.28
C ASP A 74 4.89 -12.22 0.15
N LEU A 75 3.85 -11.46 0.50
CA LEU A 75 3.60 -10.96 1.87
C LEU A 75 2.73 -11.90 2.70
N ILE A 76 2.16 -12.93 2.09
CA ILE A 76 1.38 -13.97 2.76
C ILE A 76 2.13 -15.29 2.59
N ASP A 77 2.31 -16.06 3.67
CA ASP A 77 2.94 -17.38 3.60
C ASP A 77 1.95 -18.51 3.26
N ALA A 78 2.46 -19.74 3.22
CA ALA A 78 1.66 -20.93 2.90
C ALA A 78 0.61 -21.27 3.96
N GLU A 79 0.75 -20.76 5.19
CA GLU A 79 -0.21 -20.91 6.28
C GLU A 79 -1.22 -19.74 6.33
N GLU A 80 -1.23 -18.91 5.28
CA GLU A 80 -2.04 -17.69 5.19
C GLU A 80 -1.71 -16.63 6.27
N LYS A 81 -0.46 -16.58 6.73
CA LYS A 81 0.01 -15.58 7.71
C LYS A 81 0.76 -14.44 7.03
N PHE A 82 0.67 -13.25 7.62
CA PHE A 82 1.40 -12.07 7.14
C PHE A 82 2.90 -12.21 7.44
N LYS A 83 3.75 -12.01 6.42
CA LYS A 83 5.20 -11.92 6.57
C LYS A 83 5.59 -10.50 7.02
N THR A 84 5.30 -10.18 8.27
CA THR A 84 5.47 -8.83 8.84
C THR A 84 6.86 -8.24 8.64
N GLN A 85 7.93 -9.06 8.76
CA GLN A 85 9.29 -8.59 8.50
C GLN A 85 9.48 -8.07 7.07
N ARG A 86 8.95 -8.78 6.07
CA ARG A 86 9.03 -8.37 4.67
C ARG A 86 8.23 -7.08 4.40
N MET A 87 7.10 -6.90 5.09
CA MET A 87 6.34 -5.65 5.03
C MET A 87 7.13 -4.47 5.57
N LYS A 88 7.80 -4.65 6.72
CA LYS A 88 8.69 -3.63 7.31
C LYS A 88 9.85 -3.31 6.38
N ASP A 89 10.54 -4.32 5.86
CA ASP A 89 11.66 -4.17 4.94
C ASP A 89 11.25 -3.39 3.68
N PHE A 90 10.06 -3.68 3.16
CA PHE A 90 9.51 -2.93 2.03
C PHE A 90 9.32 -1.45 2.40
N LEU A 91 8.57 -1.13 3.46
CA LEU A 91 8.27 0.26 3.82
C LEU A 91 9.51 1.08 4.20
N LEU A 92 10.47 0.46 4.90
CA LEU A 92 11.70 1.12 5.35
C LEU A 92 12.69 1.41 4.21
N LYS A 93 12.50 0.85 3.02
CA LYS A 93 13.42 1.00 1.89
C LYS A 93 13.56 2.45 1.38
N SER A 94 12.57 3.32 1.57
CA SER A 94 12.65 4.72 1.13
C SER A 94 13.40 5.63 2.09
N ASN A 95 13.63 5.20 3.34
CA ASN A 95 14.06 6.05 4.45
C ASN A 95 13.17 7.29 4.69
N ALA A 96 11.96 7.33 4.09
CA ALA A 96 11.06 8.49 4.19
C ALA A 96 10.21 8.46 5.46
N PHE A 97 10.17 7.33 6.17
CA PHE A 97 9.36 7.08 7.34
C PHE A 97 10.23 6.88 8.56
N ASP A 98 9.76 7.32 9.72
CA ASP A 98 10.39 6.95 10.98
C ASP A 98 10.36 5.43 11.15
N ARG A 99 11.52 4.85 11.49
CA ARG A 99 11.68 3.40 11.57
C ARG A 99 10.76 2.80 12.64
N GLN A 100 10.65 3.43 13.80
CA GLN A 100 9.88 2.90 14.92
C GLN A 100 8.39 2.97 14.60
N ASP A 101 7.94 4.06 13.98
CA ASP A 101 6.54 4.19 13.57
C ASP A 101 6.10 3.08 12.59
N ILE A 102 6.97 2.66 11.66
CA ILE A 102 6.70 1.52 10.78
C ILE A 102 6.65 0.21 11.55
N ILE A 103 7.65 -0.04 12.41
CA ILE A 103 7.75 -1.29 13.17
C ILE A 103 6.52 -1.45 14.07
N ASP A 104 6.21 -0.43 14.86
CA ASP A 104 5.12 -0.44 15.83
C ASP A 104 3.77 -0.74 15.17
N VAL A 105 3.44 -0.03 14.07
CA VAL A 105 2.14 -0.21 13.44
C VAL A 105 2.02 -1.56 12.73
N ILE A 106 3.11 -2.08 12.15
CA ILE A 106 3.06 -3.38 11.48
C ILE A 106 2.90 -4.49 12.52
N ASP A 107 3.63 -4.44 13.62
CA ASP A 107 3.51 -5.42 14.70
C ASP A 107 2.13 -5.36 15.34
N GLN A 108 1.64 -4.16 15.67
CA GLN A 108 0.32 -3.99 16.27
C GLN A 108 -0.82 -4.52 15.37
N CYS A 109 -0.73 -4.32 14.06
CA CYS A 109 -1.88 -4.50 13.17
C CYS A 109 -1.85 -5.78 12.33
N PHE A 110 -0.67 -6.35 12.07
CA PHE A 110 -0.52 -7.54 11.22
C PHE A 110 0.01 -8.77 11.97
N GLU A 111 0.14 -8.68 13.31
CA GLU A 111 0.32 -9.86 14.15
C GLU A 111 -0.89 -10.81 14.10
N GLN A 112 -0.61 -12.08 14.40
CA GLN A 112 -1.47 -13.22 14.08
C GLN A 112 -2.77 -13.23 14.91
N ARG A 113 -3.88 -13.55 14.24
CA ARG A 113 -5.19 -13.85 14.86
C ARG A 113 -5.66 -15.19 14.29
N GLU A 114 -5.80 -16.21 15.13
CA GLU A 114 -6.04 -17.58 14.65
C GLU A 114 -7.50 -17.85 14.24
N GLU A 115 -8.46 -17.00 14.65
CA GLU A 115 -9.89 -17.34 14.58
C GLU A 115 -10.68 -16.75 13.40
N SER A 116 -10.02 -16.12 12.41
CA SER A 116 -10.72 -15.44 11.30
C SER A 116 -10.20 -15.87 9.93
N THR A 117 -11.00 -15.74 8.87
CA THR A 117 -10.55 -15.97 7.49
C THR A 117 -9.47 -14.97 7.08
N LEU A 118 -8.62 -15.32 6.11
CA LEU A 118 -7.59 -14.39 5.61
C LEU A 118 -8.16 -13.06 5.11
N LEU A 119 -9.35 -13.08 4.49
CA LEU A 119 -10.03 -11.88 4.02
C LEU A 119 -10.45 -10.96 5.19
N GLU A 120 -11.02 -11.55 6.25
CA GLU A 120 -11.39 -10.81 7.47
C GLU A 120 -10.14 -10.25 8.16
N ARG A 121 -9.09 -11.07 8.30
CA ARG A 121 -7.80 -10.63 8.86
C ARG A 121 -7.22 -9.45 8.08
N MET A 122 -7.20 -9.53 6.73
CA MET A 122 -6.74 -8.42 5.90
C MET A 122 -7.57 -7.15 6.16
N LYS A 123 -8.90 -7.26 6.18
CA LYS A 123 -9.78 -6.12 6.45
C LYS A 123 -9.52 -5.49 7.81
N GLU A 124 -9.37 -6.29 8.86
CA GLU A 124 -9.10 -5.82 10.21
C GLU A 124 -7.70 -5.22 10.37
N SER A 125 -6.67 -5.87 9.83
CA SER A 125 -5.29 -5.40 9.87
C SER A 125 -5.15 -4.06 9.17
N VAL A 126 -5.78 -3.90 8.00
CA VAL A 126 -5.74 -2.66 7.24
C VAL A 126 -6.51 -1.53 7.96
N LYS A 127 -7.67 -1.82 8.57
CA LYS A 127 -8.37 -0.86 9.44
C LYS A 127 -7.51 -0.42 10.62
N CYS A 128 -6.84 -1.37 11.28
CA CYS A 128 -5.91 -1.08 12.36
C CYS A 128 -4.78 -0.18 11.87
N PHE A 129 -4.15 -0.51 10.74
CA PHE A 129 -3.04 0.25 10.18
C PHE A 129 -3.45 1.68 9.85
N GLN A 130 -4.59 1.87 9.17
CA GLN A 130 -5.14 3.17 8.83
C GLN A 130 -5.41 4.04 10.07
N THR A 131 -5.82 3.42 11.18
CA THR A 131 -6.13 4.12 12.43
C THR A 131 -4.88 4.48 13.23
N ASN A 132 -3.87 3.62 13.24
CA ASN A 132 -2.74 3.72 14.17
C ASN A 132 -1.44 4.24 13.53
N LYS A 133 -1.34 4.30 12.20
CA LYS A 133 -0.13 4.83 11.55
C LYS A 133 0.10 6.29 11.95
N LYS A 134 1.37 6.65 12.15
CA LYS A 134 1.78 8.02 12.53
C LYS A 134 2.45 8.81 11.40
N PHE A 135 2.45 8.23 10.19
CA PHE A 135 3.02 8.83 8.99
C PHE A 135 1.95 8.99 7.89
N SER A 136 2.06 10.09 7.15
CA SER A 136 1.24 10.33 5.97
C SER A 136 1.99 9.85 4.75
N ILE A 137 1.31 9.19 3.81
CA ILE A 137 1.84 8.87 2.48
C ILE A 137 1.20 9.83 1.48
N VAL A 138 1.99 10.80 0.99
CA VAL A 138 1.55 11.87 0.07
C VAL A 138 2.22 11.72 -1.29
#